data_AF-A0A096MK97-F1
#
_entry.id   AF-A0A096MK97-F1
#
_cell.length_a   1.000
_cell.length_b   1.000
_cell.length_c   1.000
_cell.angle_alpha   90.00
_cell.angle_beta   90.00
_cell.angle_gamma   90.00
#
_symmetry.space_group_name_H-M   'P 1'
#
loop_
_entity.id
_entity.type
_entity.pdbx_description
1 polymer ?
#
loop_
_entity_poly.entity_id
_entity_poly.type
_entity_poly.pdbx_seq_one_letter_code
_entity_poly.pdbx_strand_id
1 'polypeptide(L)'
;MNVIWRNCICRLRQGKVPHRCQSGVHPVAPLGSRILTDPTKVFEHNMWDHMQWSKEEEDEARKKVEENSATRVAPEEQVKFENAANKYWDTFYQTHKNKFFKNRNWLLREFPEILPVDQNTKEKLGESSWDPARSSISRTQGTETHRQETFVSSEPGSRERSASNPDLEEYSRGPRKAEQFPGSKATFRILEVGCGAGNSVFPILNTLQNIPGSFLYCCDFAPEAVELVKSHEAYSEAHCSAFIHDVCDDGLAYPFPDGTLDVILLVFVLSSIHPDRALFI
;
A
#
# COMPACT_ATOMS: atom_id res chain seq x y z
N MET A 1 13.38 31.30 -38.59
CA MET A 1 12.73 32.26 -37.68
C MET A 1 11.35 32.57 -38.24
N ASN A 2 10.30 32.07 -37.60
CA ASN A 2 8.93 32.53 -37.81
C ASN A 2 8.17 32.26 -36.51
N VAL A 3 7.82 33.34 -35.80
CA VAL A 3 7.15 33.33 -34.51
C VAL A 3 5.66 33.52 -34.80
N ILE A 4 4.83 32.52 -34.49
CA ILE A 4 3.37 32.63 -34.54
C ILE A 4 2.89 32.89 -33.11
N TRP A 5 2.47 34.12 -32.84
CA TRP A 5 1.76 34.49 -31.63
C TRP A 5 0.33 33.93 -31.67
N ARG A 6 0.00 32.98 -30.78
CA ARG A 6 -1.38 32.58 -30.52
C ARG A 6 -1.95 33.47 -29.41
N ASN A 7 -2.88 34.36 -29.79
CA ASN A 7 -3.74 35.07 -28.85
C ASN A 7 -4.73 34.09 -28.21
N CYS A 8 -4.50 33.73 -26.94
CA CYS A 8 -5.50 33.05 -26.12
C CYS A 8 -6.42 34.09 -25.45
N ILE A 9 -7.65 34.20 -25.93
CA ILE A 9 -8.72 34.90 -25.22
C ILE A 9 -9.27 33.95 -24.16
N CYS A 10 -8.74 34.04 -22.94
CA CYS A 10 -9.33 33.38 -21.77
C CYS A 10 -10.54 34.21 -21.32
N ARG A 11 -11.76 33.75 -21.64
CA ARG A 11 -12.95 34.22 -20.91
C ARG A 11 -12.87 33.67 -19.48
N LEU A 12 -12.50 34.52 -18.53
CA LEU A 12 -12.63 34.25 -17.10
C LEU A 12 -14.12 34.06 -16.78
N ARG A 13 -14.59 32.81 -16.71
CA ARG A 13 -15.79 32.49 -15.94
C ARG A 13 -15.42 32.62 -14.46
N GLN A 14 -15.73 33.77 -13.87
CA GLN A 14 -15.77 33.93 -12.42
C GLN A 14 -16.95 33.12 -11.86
N GLY A 15 -16.83 31.79 -11.83
CA GLY A 15 -17.62 30.96 -10.94
C GLY A 15 -17.02 31.07 -9.55
N LYS A 16 -17.84 31.37 -8.53
CA LYS A 16 -17.42 31.21 -7.14
C LYS A 16 -16.99 29.75 -6.96
N VAL A 17 -15.69 29.50 -6.77
CA VAL A 17 -15.19 28.19 -6.36
C VAL A 17 -15.78 27.93 -4.98
N PRO A 18 -16.61 26.88 -4.78
CA PRO A 18 -17.11 26.55 -3.45
C PRO A 18 -15.90 26.38 -2.53
N HIS A 19 -15.99 26.95 -1.32
CA HIS A 19 -14.92 26.84 -0.34
C HIS A 19 -14.59 25.36 -0.12
N ARG A 20 -13.34 24.98 -0.37
CA ARG A 20 -12.81 23.67 0.01
C ARG A 20 -12.91 23.58 1.53
N CYS A 21 -13.86 22.80 2.04
CA CYS A 21 -13.93 22.48 3.46
C CYS A 21 -12.63 21.78 3.85
N GLN A 22 -11.73 22.50 4.51
CA GLN A 22 -10.69 21.89 5.31
C GLN A 22 -11.35 21.50 6.64
N SER A 23 -12.06 20.38 6.65
CA SER A 23 -12.47 19.80 7.93
C SER A 23 -11.19 19.38 8.67
N GLY A 24 -10.95 19.96 9.84
CA GLY A 24 -9.91 19.50 10.78
C GLY A 24 -10.27 18.18 11.46
N VAL A 25 -11.17 17.38 10.86
CA VAL A 25 -11.73 16.15 11.42
C VAL A 25 -11.37 15.02 10.46
N HIS A 26 -10.79 13.94 11.00
CA HIS A 26 -10.47 12.72 10.26
C HIS A 26 -11.70 12.23 9.48
N PRO A 27 -11.53 11.65 8.28
CA PRO A 27 -12.64 11.00 7.59
C PRO A 27 -13.30 9.98 8.54
N VAL A 28 -14.60 10.14 8.77
CA VAL A 28 -15.39 9.29 9.68
C VAL A 28 -15.66 7.90 9.05
N ALA A 29 -15.31 7.73 7.77
CA ALA A 29 -15.66 6.59 6.95
C ALA A 29 -14.41 5.73 6.65
N PRO A 30 -14.39 4.44 7.02
CA PRO A 30 -13.34 3.49 6.65
C PRO A 30 -13.10 3.41 5.13
N LEU A 31 -11.88 3.05 4.72
CA LEU A 31 -11.57 2.75 3.31
C LEU A 31 -12.59 1.77 2.70
N GLY A 32 -13.13 2.12 1.53
CA GLY A 32 -14.14 1.36 0.81
C GLY A 32 -15.59 1.76 1.11
N SER A 33 -15.82 2.61 2.12
CA SER A 33 -17.18 3.03 2.51
C SER A 33 -17.57 4.43 2.02
N ARG A 34 -16.65 5.20 1.45
CA ARG A 34 -16.92 6.58 0.98
C ARG A 34 -17.57 6.54 -0.39
N ILE A 35 -18.85 6.16 -0.49
CA ILE A 35 -19.57 6.08 -1.76
C ILE A 35 -20.33 7.38 -2.04
N LEU A 36 -20.08 8.02 -3.18
CA LEU A 36 -20.75 9.27 -3.55
C LEU A 36 -22.16 8.97 -4.06
N THR A 37 -23.16 9.13 -3.20
CA THR A 37 -24.57 8.93 -3.58
C THR A 37 -25.28 10.21 -4.00
N ASP A 38 -24.81 11.37 -3.51
CA ASP A 38 -25.38 12.68 -3.80
C ASP A 38 -24.30 13.60 -4.39
N PRO A 39 -24.40 13.99 -5.67
CA PRO A 39 -23.40 14.84 -6.33
C PRO A 39 -23.14 16.20 -5.65
N THR A 40 -24.09 16.70 -4.86
CA THR A 40 -23.92 17.97 -4.12
C THR A 40 -22.91 17.84 -2.98
N LYS A 41 -22.65 16.61 -2.54
CA LYS A 41 -21.75 16.28 -1.43
C LYS A 41 -20.32 16.01 -1.86
N VAL A 42 -19.97 16.23 -3.13
CA VAL A 42 -18.64 15.89 -3.68
C VAL A 42 -17.44 16.40 -2.85
N PHE A 43 -17.61 17.47 -2.06
CA PHE A 43 -16.58 18.06 -1.21
C PHE A 43 -16.60 17.58 0.26
N GLU A 44 -17.47 16.64 0.65
CA GLU A 44 -17.49 16.07 2.01
C GLU A 44 -16.26 15.19 2.30
N HIS A 45 -15.70 14.55 1.27
CA HIS A 45 -14.49 13.75 1.36
C HIS A 45 -13.47 14.20 0.33
N ASN A 46 -12.17 14.08 0.65
CA ASN A 46 -11.11 14.35 -0.32
C ASN A 46 -11.00 13.24 -1.38
N MET A 47 -11.53 12.06 -1.07
CA MET A 47 -11.58 10.90 -1.95
C MET A 47 -12.89 10.15 -1.75
N TRP A 48 -13.49 9.71 -2.86
CA TRP A 48 -14.65 8.83 -2.88
C TRP A 48 -14.20 7.45 -3.40
N ASP A 49 -14.61 6.40 -2.70
CA ASP A 49 -14.40 5.01 -3.05
C ASP A 49 -15.42 4.56 -4.12
N HIS A 50 -15.06 3.53 -4.90
CA HIS A 50 -15.93 2.86 -5.87
C HIS A 50 -16.63 3.77 -6.89
N MET A 51 -16.00 4.87 -7.30
CA MET A 51 -16.57 5.78 -8.31
C MET A 51 -16.83 5.01 -9.61
N GLN A 52 -18.10 4.77 -9.91
CA GLN A 52 -18.55 4.08 -11.11
C GLN A 52 -18.54 5.07 -12.26
N TRP A 53 -17.86 4.70 -13.34
CA TRP A 53 -17.82 5.53 -14.52
C TRP A 53 -19.13 5.35 -15.29
N SER A 54 -19.68 6.47 -15.76
CA SER A 54 -20.67 6.40 -16.83
C SER A 54 -20.04 5.85 -18.10
N LYS A 55 -20.88 5.33 -19.00
CA LYS A 55 -20.41 4.85 -20.30
C LYS A 55 -19.73 5.96 -21.10
N GLU A 56 -20.25 7.18 -21.00
CA GLU A 56 -19.70 8.36 -21.64
C GLU A 56 -18.30 8.71 -21.11
N GLU A 57 -18.09 8.67 -19.79
CA GLU A 57 -16.77 8.90 -19.18
C GLU A 57 -15.77 7.80 -19.55
N GLU A 58 -16.22 6.55 -19.60
CA GLU A 58 -15.39 5.42 -20.03
C GLU A 58 -14.96 5.57 -21.50
N ASP A 59 -15.89 5.91 -22.38
CA ASP A 59 -15.59 6.14 -23.80
C ASP A 59 -14.67 7.38 -23.99
N GLU A 60 -14.84 8.45 -23.20
CA GLU A 60 -13.94 9.61 -23.23
C GLU A 60 -12.52 9.25 -22.77
N ALA A 61 -12.41 8.48 -21.69
CA ALA A 61 -11.11 8.01 -21.20
C ALA A 61 -10.43 7.09 -22.22
N ARG A 62 -11.18 6.18 -22.84
CA ARG A 62 -10.65 5.30 -23.90
C ARG A 62 -10.13 6.09 -25.08
N LYS A 63 -10.89 7.10 -25.53
CA LYS A 63 -10.46 8.00 -26.60
C LYS A 63 -9.16 8.72 -26.25
N LYS A 64 -9.00 9.22 -25.01
CA LYS A 64 -7.75 9.85 -24.55
C LYS A 64 -6.58 8.88 -24.55
N VAL A 65 -6.81 7.62 -24.17
CA VAL A 65 -5.78 6.58 -24.20
C VAL A 65 -5.35 6.29 -25.64
N GLU A 66 -6.30 6.18 -26.58
CA GLU A 66 -6.02 6.01 -28.01
C GLU A 66 -5.23 7.19 -28.59
N GLU A 67 -5.63 8.42 -28.27
CA GLU A 67 -4.94 9.64 -28.68
C GLU A 67 -3.50 9.69 -28.15
N ASN A 68 -3.30 9.36 -26.87
CA ASN A 68 -1.96 9.30 -26.26
C ASN A 68 -1.11 8.16 -26.85
N SER A 69 -1.74 7.05 -27.20
CA SER A 69 -1.08 5.87 -27.75
C SER A 69 -0.87 5.90 -29.27
N ALA A 70 -1.30 6.96 -29.95
CA ALA A 70 -1.24 7.10 -31.41
C ALA A 70 0.20 7.18 -31.92
N THR A 71 1.08 7.85 -31.17
CA THR A 71 2.52 7.91 -31.45
C THR A 71 3.24 7.11 -30.40
N ARG A 72 3.83 5.99 -30.80
CA ARG A 72 4.65 5.14 -29.92
C ARG A 72 6.12 5.40 -30.14
N VAL A 73 6.89 5.20 -29.09
CA VAL A 73 8.36 5.19 -29.14
C VAL A 73 8.81 4.03 -30.04
N ALA A 74 9.83 4.25 -30.88
CA ALA A 74 10.35 3.20 -31.74
C ALA A 74 10.93 2.03 -30.92
N PRO A 75 10.87 0.76 -31.38
CA PRO A 75 11.31 -0.39 -30.58
C PRO A 75 12.75 -0.27 -30.06
N GLU A 76 13.66 0.26 -30.87
CA GLU A 76 15.06 0.50 -30.50
C GLU A 76 15.21 1.52 -29.34
N GLU A 77 14.34 2.53 -29.31
CA GLU A 77 14.30 3.52 -28.25
C GLU A 77 13.63 2.99 -26.98
N GLN A 78 12.64 2.10 -27.11
CA GLN A 78 12.02 1.43 -25.95
C GLN A 78 13.07 0.65 -25.15
N VAL A 79 13.85 -0.20 -25.81
CA VAL A 79 14.93 -0.97 -25.19
C VAL A 79 15.96 -0.05 -24.53
N LYS A 80 16.27 1.10 -25.16
CA LYS A 80 17.17 2.10 -24.58
C LYS A 80 16.58 2.73 -23.31
N PHE A 81 15.32 3.18 -23.34
CA PHE A 81 14.69 3.82 -22.20
C PHE A 81 14.51 2.85 -21.03
N GLU A 82 14.23 1.60 -21.32
CA GLU A 82 14.11 0.55 -20.33
C GLU A 82 15.47 0.25 -19.66
N ASN A 83 16.50 -0.06 -20.45
CA ASN A 83 17.82 -0.42 -19.91
C ASN A 83 18.54 0.76 -19.23
N ALA A 84 18.21 1.99 -19.60
CA ALA A 84 18.79 3.20 -19.02
C ALA A 84 17.83 3.94 -18.07
N ALA A 85 16.70 3.35 -17.71
CA ALA A 85 15.68 3.97 -16.86
C ALA A 85 16.29 4.52 -15.56
N ASN A 86 17.15 3.72 -14.91
CA ASN A 86 17.84 4.12 -13.69
C ASN A 86 18.64 5.42 -13.87
N LYS A 87 19.38 5.58 -14.98
CA LYS A 87 20.18 6.78 -15.28
C LYS A 87 19.30 8.00 -15.47
N TYR A 88 18.14 7.85 -16.13
CA TYR A 88 17.21 8.95 -16.35
C TYR A 88 16.60 9.43 -15.04
N TRP A 89 16.18 8.51 -14.17
CA TRP A 89 15.64 8.86 -12.85
C TRP A 89 16.71 9.42 -11.92
N ASP A 90 17.92 8.88 -11.93
CA ASP A 90 19.04 9.40 -11.16
C ASP A 90 19.37 10.86 -11.56
N THR A 91 19.47 11.12 -12.87
CA THR A 91 19.65 12.48 -13.42
C THR A 91 18.50 13.42 -13.03
N PHE A 92 17.27 12.90 -13.05
CA PHE A 92 16.09 13.65 -12.64
C PHE A 92 16.19 14.09 -11.18
N TYR A 93 16.57 13.20 -10.26
CA TYR A 93 16.71 13.52 -8.85
C TYR A 93 17.90 14.43 -8.56
N GLN A 94 19.02 14.30 -9.29
CA GLN A 94 20.16 15.23 -9.18
C GLN A 94 19.74 16.67 -9.53
N THR A 95 18.89 16.80 -10.55
CA THR A 95 18.42 18.10 -11.07
C THR A 95 17.35 18.72 -10.17
N HIS A 96 16.34 17.94 -9.79
CA HIS A 96 15.14 18.47 -9.13
C HIS A 96 15.14 18.32 -7.61
N LYS A 97 15.95 17.41 -7.07
CA LYS A 97 16.01 17.09 -5.64
C LYS A 97 14.61 16.82 -5.08
N ASN A 98 14.24 17.50 -3.99
CA ASN A 98 12.94 17.42 -3.34
C ASN A 98 11.90 18.44 -3.86
N LYS A 99 12.14 19.14 -4.97
CA LYS A 99 11.30 20.29 -5.39
C LYS A 99 10.20 19.95 -6.38
N PHE A 100 10.25 18.78 -7.01
CA PHE A 100 9.31 18.41 -8.09
C PHE A 100 7.97 17.90 -7.55
N PHE A 101 8.02 16.90 -6.67
CA PHE A 101 6.83 16.32 -6.08
C PHE A 101 6.44 17.05 -4.80
N LYS A 102 5.12 17.14 -4.54
CA LYS A 102 4.60 17.74 -3.32
C LYS A 102 4.66 16.75 -2.16
N ASN A 103 4.92 17.26 -0.96
CA ASN A 103 4.78 16.49 0.27
C ASN A 103 3.37 15.92 0.42
N ARG A 104 3.29 14.64 0.81
CA ARG A 104 2.06 13.88 0.94
C ARG A 104 1.55 13.85 2.38
N ASN A 105 1.59 15.00 3.07
CA ASN A 105 1.09 15.16 4.46
C ASN A 105 -0.38 14.75 4.64
N TRP A 106 -1.15 14.69 3.56
CA TRP A 106 -2.55 14.25 3.57
C TRP A 106 -2.70 12.72 3.62
N LEU A 107 -1.66 11.95 3.31
CA LEU A 107 -1.74 10.50 3.10
C LEU A 107 -2.36 9.78 4.30
N LEU A 108 -1.78 9.96 5.49
CA LEU A 108 -2.24 9.30 6.71
C LEU A 108 -3.59 9.82 7.22
N ARG A 109 -4.03 11.00 6.75
CA ARG A 109 -5.38 11.49 7.03
C ARG A 109 -6.42 10.72 6.22
N GLU A 110 -6.12 10.42 4.96
CA GLU A 110 -7.06 9.75 4.05
C GLU A 110 -6.99 8.22 4.13
N PHE A 111 -5.87 7.69 4.60
CA PHE A 111 -5.57 6.27 4.75
C PHE A 111 -4.97 5.97 6.14
N PRO A 112 -5.74 6.15 7.23
CA PRO A 112 -5.27 5.85 8.57
C PRO A 112 -4.88 4.38 8.77
N GLU A 113 -5.39 3.47 7.94
CA GLU A 113 -5.10 2.03 7.96
C GLU A 113 -3.65 1.68 7.60
N ILE A 114 -2.88 2.64 7.07
CA ILE A 114 -1.43 2.50 6.87
C ILE A 114 -0.69 2.39 8.22
N LEU A 115 -1.28 2.92 9.30
CA LEU A 115 -0.71 2.90 10.63
C LEU A 115 -1.14 1.63 11.38
N PRO A 116 -0.31 1.13 12.32
CA PRO A 116 -0.70 0.03 13.18
C PRO A 116 -1.97 0.39 13.98
N VAL A 117 -2.90 -0.56 14.04
CA VAL A 117 -4.12 -0.41 14.86
C VAL A 117 -3.72 -0.47 16.34
N ASP A 118 -4.01 0.60 17.09
CA ASP A 118 -3.82 0.59 18.54
C ASP A 118 -4.68 -0.52 19.15
N GLN A 119 -4.04 -1.48 19.81
CA GLN A 119 -4.70 -2.63 20.43
C GLN A 119 -5.69 -2.22 21.52
N ASN A 120 -5.54 -1.02 22.11
CA ASN A 120 -6.53 -0.45 23.04
C ASN A 120 -7.87 -0.07 22.38
N THR A 121 -7.91 0.05 21.05
CA THR A 121 -9.14 0.38 20.31
C THR A 121 -9.98 -0.87 20.02
N LYS A 122 -9.36 -2.06 20.00
CA LYS A 122 -10.08 -3.33 19.81
C LYS A 122 -11.03 -3.65 20.97
N GLU A 123 -10.69 -3.25 22.19
CA GLU A 123 -11.59 -3.44 23.35
C GLU A 123 -12.82 -2.55 23.28
N LYS A 124 -12.74 -1.36 22.65
CA LYS A 124 -13.89 -0.46 22.49
C LYS A 124 -14.80 -0.79 21.30
N LEU A 125 -14.29 -1.49 20.28
CA LEU A 125 -15.08 -1.86 19.09
C LEU A 125 -15.72 -3.25 19.20
N GLY A 126 -15.39 -4.02 20.26
CA GLY A 126 -15.97 -5.34 20.56
C GLY A 126 -17.39 -5.32 21.14
N GLU A 127 -17.96 -4.15 21.45
CA GLU A 127 -19.34 -4.05 22.00
C GLU A 127 -20.38 -3.51 21.02
N SER A 128 -20.02 -3.06 19.81
CA SER A 128 -21.04 -2.74 18.79
C SER A 128 -21.27 -3.95 17.88
N SER A 129 -22.02 -4.92 18.40
CA SER A 129 -22.65 -5.99 17.62
C SER A 129 -23.56 -5.36 16.56
N TRP A 130 -23.17 -5.44 15.30
CA TRP A 130 -24.09 -5.33 14.17
C TRP A 130 -24.48 -6.76 13.77
N ASP A 131 -25.59 -7.25 14.31
CA ASP A 131 -26.25 -8.46 13.84
C ASP A 131 -27.15 -8.12 12.63
N PRO A 132 -26.88 -8.61 11.41
CA PRO A 132 -27.82 -8.48 10.31
C PRO A 132 -28.79 -9.67 10.37
N ALA A 133 -30.09 -9.33 10.47
CA ALA A 133 -31.26 -10.21 10.34
C ALA A 133 -31.72 -10.97 11.60
N ARG A 134 -32.72 -10.41 12.26
CA ARG A 134 -33.91 -11.15 12.73
C ARG A 134 -35.13 -10.24 12.68
N SER A 135 -35.89 -10.33 11.58
CA SER A 135 -37.30 -9.97 11.61
C SER A 135 -38.08 -11.10 12.31
N SER A 136 -39.01 -10.68 13.14
CA SER A 136 -39.87 -11.46 14.02
C SER A 136 -40.86 -12.37 13.27
N ILE A 137 -40.88 -13.67 13.64
CA ILE A 137 -42.09 -14.51 13.59
C ILE A 137 -42.20 -15.32 14.90
N SER A 138 -43.44 -15.48 15.32
CA SER A 138 -44.05 -15.89 16.59
C SER A 138 -43.71 -17.25 17.20
N ARG A 139 -43.52 -17.23 18.53
CA ARG A 139 -44.13 -18.06 19.60
C ARG A 139 -44.68 -19.46 19.22
N THR A 140 -44.08 -20.51 19.80
CA THR A 140 -44.77 -21.60 20.55
C THR A 140 -43.78 -22.35 21.46
N GLN A 141 -44.30 -22.83 22.59
CA GLN A 141 -43.64 -23.47 23.74
C GLN A 141 -43.12 -24.90 23.47
N GLY A 142 -42.19 -25.36 24.33
CA GLY A 142 -41.82 -26.78 24.53
C GLY A 142 -40.39 -26.92 25.07
N THR A 143 -40.18 -26.86 26.38
CA THR A 143 -39.87 -28.01 27.28
C THR A 143 -38.52 -28.71 27.04
N GLU A 144 -37.62 -28.49 28.00
CA GLU A 144 -36.63 -29.40 28.62
C GLU A 144 -36.02 -30.55 27.79
N THR A 145 -34.69 -30.67 27.76
CA THR A 145 -33.95 -31.52 28.73
C THR A 145 -32.45 -31.61 28.39
N HIS A 146 -31.68 -31.51 29.47
CA HIS A 146 -30.31 -31.97 29.62
C HIS A 146 -30.18 -33.46 29.24
N ARG A 147 -29.14 -33.86 28.52
CA ARG A 147 -28.45 -35.13 28.79
C ARG A 147 -27.05 -35.19 28.22
N GLN A 148 -26.16 -35.38 29.18
CA GLN A 148 -24.74 -35.65 29.12
C GLN A 148 -24.60 -37.17 29.08
N GLU A 149 -23.86 -37.75 28.14
CA GLU A 149 -23.32 -39.09 28.31
C GLU A 149 -21.87 -39.16 27.82
N THR A 150 -21.01 -39.28 28.82
CA THR A 150 -19.65 -39.83 28.76
C THR A 150 -19.79 -41.35 28.89
N PHE A 151 -18.97 -42.15 28.19
CA PHE A 151 -18.22 -43.33 28.70
C PHE A 151 -17.58 -44.09 27.50
N VAL A 152 -16.24 -44.12 27.37
CA VAL A 152 -15.25 -45.06 27.95
C VAL A 152 -14.94 -46.27 27.06
N SER A 153 -13.71 -46.23 26.53
CA SER A 153 -12.67 -47.26 26.45
C SER A 153 -12.95 -48.67 25.92
N SER A 154 -12.14 -49.12 24.93
CA SER A 154 -11.11 -50.16 25.12
C SER A 154 -10.33 -50.50 23.83
N GLU A 155 -9.00 -50.52 23.92
CA GLU A 155 -8.04 -51.19 23.00
C GLU A 155 -8.02 -52.73 23.28
N PRO A 156 -7.12 -53.62 22.73
CA PRO A 156 -6.00 -53.45 21.76
C PRO A 156 -5.87 -54.58 20.71
N GLY A 157 -4.86 -54.50 19.81
CA GLY A 157 -4.23 -55.72 19.25
C GLY A 157 -3.60 -55.68 17.85
N SER A 158 -2.31 -55.36 17.80
CA SER A 158 -1.24 -56.01 17.01
C SER A 158 -1.31 -56.12 15.47
N ARG A 159 -0.28 -55.58 14.78
CA ARG A 159 0.83 -56.36 14.15
C ARG A 159 1.68 -55.48 13.23
N GLU A 160 2.97 -55.61 13.41
CA GLU A 160 4.06 -54.99 12.65
C GLU A 160 4.05 -55.35 11.16
N ARG A 161 4.46 -54.40 10.31
CA ARG A 161 5.39 -54.69 9.22
C ARG A 161 6.18 -53.45 8.80
N SER A 162 7.49 -53.60 8.93
CA SER A 162 8.58 -52.73 8.51
C SER A 162 8.60 -52.45 7.02
N ALA A 163 8.79 -51.18 6.65
CA ALA A 163 9.44 -50.79 5.39
C ALA A 163 10.26 -49.52 5.64
N SER A 164 11.57 -49.66 5.50
CA SER A 164 12.58 -48.62 5.55
C SER A 164 12.48 -47.69 4.33
N ASN A 165 12.35 -46.38 4.56
CA ASN A 165 12.68 -45.35 3.58
C ASN A 165 13.78 -44.45 4.15
N PRO A 166 14.94 -44.30 3.47
CA PRO A 166 16.00 -43.40 3.88
C PRO A 166 15.80 -42.05 3.19
N ASP A 167 15.30 -41.04 3.89
CA ASP A 167 15.47 -39.61 3.54
C ASP A 167 14.92 -38.69 4.64
N LEU A 168 15.31 -38.97 5.88
CA LEU A 168 14.81 -38.26 7.06
C LEU A 168 15.93 -37.96 8.04
N GLU A 169 17.05 -37.40 7.57
CA GLU A 169 18.04 -36.72 8.43
C GLU A 169 18.65 -35.50 7.74
N GLU A 170 18.01 -34.35 7.93
CA GLU A 170 18.57 -33.01 8.23
C GLU A 170 17.41 -32.02 8.02
N TYR A 171 16.88 -31.30 9.00
CA TYR A 171 17.61 -30.45 9.93
C TYR A 171 16.69 -30.20 11.13
N SER A 172 17.01 -30.80 12.27
CA SER A 172 16.51 -30.38 13.58
C SER A 172 16.96 -28.95 13.84
N ARG A 173 16.22 -27.98 13.30
CA ARG A 173 16.47 -26.57 13.54
C ARG A 173 15.95 -26.30 14.95
N GLY A 174 16.86 -26.30 15.93
CA GLY A 174 16.62 -25.70 17.25
C GLY A 174 16.07 -24.28 17.10
N PRO A 175 15.64 -23.61 18.20
CA PRO A 175 14.99 -22.30 18.10
C PRO A 175 15.85 -21.38 17.24
N ARG A 176 15.34 -21.05 16.04
CA ARG A 176 16.09 -20.25 15.05
C ARG A 176 16.50 -18.98 15.78
N LYS A 177 17.80 -18.69 15.87
CA LYS A 177 18.25 -17.34 16.22
C LYS A 177 17.48 -16.41 15.28
N ALA A 178 16.68 -15.51 15.83
CA ALA A 178 15.98 -14.52 15.03
C ALA A 178 17.05 -13.84 14.16
N GLU A 179 16.94 -13.99 12.84
CA GLU A 179 17.88 -13.36 11.93
C GLU A 179 17.83 -11.85 12.20
N GLN A 180 19.00 -11.27 12.42
CA GLN A 180 19.09 -9.88 12.81
C GLN A 180 19.11 -9.03 11.55
N PHE A 181 17.97 -8.45 11.20
CA PHE A 181 17.80 -7.50 10.09
C PHE A 181 17.31 -6.13 10.61
N PRO A 182 17.47 -5.03 9.85
CA PRO A 182 16.92 -3.73 10.22
C PRO A 182 15.43 -3.86 10.52
N GLY A 183 14.92 -3.33 11.62
CA GLY A 183 13.50 -3.49 11.97
C GLY A 183 13.07 -4.88 12.46
N SER A 184 14.01 -5.81 12.72
CA SER A 184 13.70 -7.16 13.25
C SER A 184 12.90 -7.16 14.56
N LYS A 185 13.06 -6.11 15.40
CA LYS A 185 12.30 -5.93 16.65
C LYS A 185 10.92 -5.30 16.46
N ALA A 186 10.62 -4.79 15.27
CA ALA A 186 9.33 -4.18 14.99
C ALA A 186 8.23 -5.23 14.88
N THR A 187 7.04 -4.89 15.36
CA THR A 187 5.80 -5.68 15.26
C THR A 187 4.92 -5.21 14.11
N PHE A 188 5.24 -4.06 13.50
CA PHE A 188 4.55 -3.53 12.34
C PHE A 188 5.56 -2.93 11.36
N ARG A 189 5.53 -3.36 10.10
CA ARG A 189 6.53 -2.98 9.08
C ARG A 189 5.87 -2.52 7.79
N ILE A 190 6.34 -1.38 7.29
CA ILE A 190 5.85 -0.75 6.06
C ILE A 190 6.97 -0.74 5.02
N LEU A 191 6.67 -0.98 3.76
CA LEU A 191 7.57 -0.72 2.63
C LEU A 191 6.98 0.36 1.72
N GLU A 192 7.70 1.45 1.47
CA GLU A 192 7.42 2.36 0.35
C GLU A 192 8.35 2.05 -0.83
N VAL A 193 7.76 1.58 -1.94
CA VAL A 193 8.45 1.37 -3.22
C VAL A 193 8.40 2.65 -4.03
N GLY A 194 9.52 3.01 -4.67
CA GLY A 194 9.64 4.25 -5.43
C GLY A 194 9.60 5.48 -4.52
N CYS A 195 10.41 5.47 -3.47
CA CYS A 195 10.37 6.47 -2.40
C CYS A 195 10.78 7.88 -2.87
N GLY A 196 11.51 7.97 -4.00
CA GLY A 196 11.99 9.22 -4.55
C GLY A 196 12.72 10.08 -3.52
N ALA A 197 12.43 11.38 -3.48
CA ALA A 197 13.01 12.29 -2.49
C ALA A 197 12.34 12.23 -1.09
N GLY A 198 11.52 11.22 -0.79
CA GLY A 198 10.93 11.01 0.54
C GLY A 198 9.65 11.79 0.85
N ASN A 199 8.92 12.28 -0.17
CA ASN A 199 7.73 13.11 0.00
C ASN A 199 6.56 12.41 0.73
N SER A 200 6.54 11.08 0.77
CA SER A 200 5.62 10.30 1.62
C SER A 200 6.35 9.65 2.79
N VAL A 201 7.61 9.21 2.59
CA VAL A 201 8.50 8.69 3.64
C VAL A 201 8.49 9.55 4.89
N PHE A 202 8.80 10.85 4.79
CA PHE A 202 8.94 11.69 5.99
C PHE A 202 7.61 11.96 6.72
N PRO A 203 6.49 12.24 6.03
CA PRO A 203 5.19 12.28 6.70
C PRO A 203 4.84 10.98 7.45
N ILE A 204 5.15 9.81 6.87
CA ILE A 204 4.94 8.50 7.51
C ILE A 204 5.86 8.36 8.73
N LEU A 205 7.16 8.56 8.54
CA LEU A 205 8.19 8.44 9.57
C LEU A 205 7.90 9.35 10.78
N ASN A 206 7.48 10.59 10.54
CA ASN A 206 7.13 11.55 11.58
C ASN A 206 5.95 11.08 12.46
N THR A 207 5.08 10.22 11.92
CA THR A 207 3.99 9.61 12.68
C THR A 207 4.47 8.34 13.39
N LEU A 208 5.18 7.47 12.68
CA LEU A 208 5.66 6.19 13.21
C LEU A 208 6.67 6.33 14.35
N GLN A 209 7.47 7.39 14.39
CA GLN A 209 8.42 7.63 15.50
C GLN A 209 7.74 7.69 16.88
N ASN A 210 6.44 8.01 16.91
CA ASN A 210 5.65 8.07 18.14
C ASN A 210 4.92 6.75 18.44
N ILE A 211 5.08 5.74 17.58
CA ILE A 211 4.39 4.45 17.68
C ILE A 211 5.44 3.34 17.86
N PRO A 212 5.66 2.85 19.10
CA PRO A 212 6.68 1.85 19.36
C PRO A 212 6.39 0.56 18.59
N GLY A 213 7.46 -0.13 18.18
CA GLY A 213 7.33 -1.37 17.41
C GLY A 213 7.01 -1.16 15.93
N SER A 214 7.07 0.07 15.41
CA SER A 214 6.93 0.34 13.98
C SER A 214 8.29 0.48 13.28
N PHE A 215 8.39 0.06 12.03
CA PHE A 215 9.58 0.27 11.20
C PHE A 215 9.21 0.54 9.74
N LEU A 216 9.90 1.50 9.12
CA LEU A 216 9.68 1.88 7.72
C LEU A 216 10.85 1.43 6.86
N TYR A 217 10.57 0.65 5.83
CA TYR A 217 11.47 0.43 4.71
C TYR A 217 11.06 1.36 3.59
N CYS A 218 12.04 1.88 2.85
CA CYS A 218 11.76 2.58 1.61
C CYS A 218 12.85 2.30 0.59
N CYS A 219 12.46 2.13 -0.66
CA CYS A 219 13.40 1.86 -1.73
C CYS A 219 13.10 2.66 -2.99
N ASP A 220 14.15 2.90 -3.75
CA ASP A 220 14.09 3.40 -5.11
C ASP A 220 15.24 2.78 -5.88
N PHE A 221 15.03 2.48 -7.15
CA PHE A 221 16.09 1.96 -8.01
C PHE A 221 17.10 3.04 -8.42
N ALA A 222 16.76 4.33 -8.27
CA ALA A 222 17.67 5.45 -8.48
C ALA A 222 18.52 5.73 -7.22
N PRO A 223 19.86 5.62 -7.27
CA PRO A 223 20.74 5.90 -6.14
C PRO A 223 20.56 7.29 -5.53
N GLU A 224 20.43 8.33 -6.35
CA GLU A 224 20.27 9.72 -5.88
C GLU A 224 18.97 9.90 -5.08
N ALA A 225 17.88 9.20 -5.43
CA ALA A 225 16.65 9.24 -4.66
C ALA A 225 16.87 8.74 -3.22
N VAL A 226 17.51 7.59 -3.09
CA VAL A 226 17.84 6.98 -1.80
C VAL A 226 18.77 7.89 -0.99
N GLU A 227 19.74 8.54 -1.64
CA GLU A 227 20.65 9.48 -0.98
C GLU A 227 19.92 10.75 -0.49
N LEU A 228 18.97 11.27 -1.26
CA LEU A 228 18.12 12.38 -0.80
C LEU A 228 17.31 12.01 0.45
N VAL A 229 16.86 10.77 0.57
CA VAL A 229 16.18 10.28 1.77
C VAL A 229 17.15 10.16 2.94
N LYS A 230 18.32 9.54 2.74
CA LYS A 230 19.32 9.31 3.80
C LYS A 230 19.94 10.60 4.33
N SER A 231 20.10 11.61 3.48
CA SER A 231 20.68 12.92 3.84
C SER A 231 19.70 13.87 4.54
N HIS A 232 18.42 13.50 4.63
CA HIS A 232 17.40 14.32 5.28
C HIS A 232 17.55 14.29 6.82
N GLU A 233 17.37 15.44 7.47
CA GLU A 233 17.56 15.58 8.93
C GLU A 233 16.68 14.66 9.79
N ALA A 234 15.48 14.34 9.30
CA ALA A 234 14.53 13.45 9.97
C ALA A 234 14.81 11.96 9.73
N TYR A 235 15.79 11.61 8.88
CA TYR A 235 16.16 10.21 8.65
C TYR A 235 16.84 9.63 9.88
N SER A 236 16.44 8.42 10.27
CA SER A 236 17.02 7.70 11.39
C SER A 236 17.00 6.20 11.11
N GLU A 237 18.18 5.58 11.10
CA GLU A 237 18.34 4.13 10.90
C GLU A 237 17.65 3.28 11.98
N ALA A 238 17.31 3.90 13.13
CA ALA A 238 16.56 3.24 14.19
C ALA A 238 15.10 2.96 13.81
N HIS A 239 14.52 3.78 12.91
CA HIS A 239 13.10 3.74 12.56
C HIS A 239 12.86 3.54 11.05
N CYS A 240 13.88 3.76 10.23
CA CYS A 240 13.78 3.72 8.79
C CYS A 240 14.99 3.02 8.17
N SER A 241 14.80 2.25 7.09
CA SER A 241 15.88 1.75 6.26
C SER A 241 15.60 2.09 4.80
N ALA A 242 16.41 3.01 4.26
CA ALA A 242 16.40 3.39 2.85
C ALA A 242 17.44 2.58 2.07
N PHE A 243 17.06 1.94 0.96
CA PHE A 243 17.95 1.10 0.17
C PHE A 243 17.67 1.17 -1.33
N ILE A 244 18.70 0.91 -2.13
CA ILE A 244 18.58 0.88 -3.59
C ILE A 244 18.01 -0.47 -4.00
N HIS A 245 16.93 -0.48 -4.76
CA HIS A 245 16.29 -1.72 -5.19
C HIS A 245 15.49 -1.52 -6.47
N ASP A 246 15.74 -2.34 -7.49
CA ASP A 246 14.87 -2.47 -8.66
C ASP A 246 13.85 -3.59 -8.37
N VAL A 247 12.59 -3.23 -8.17
CA VAL A 247 11.51 -4.20 -7.91
C VAL A 247 11.21 -5.12 -9.09
N CYS A 248 11.77 -4.82 -10.27
CA CYS A 248 11.66 -5.69 -11.44
C CYS A 248 12.82 -6.68 -11.56
N ASP A 249 13.77 -6.70 -10.61
CA ASP A 249 14.91 -7.62 -10.57
C ASP A 249 14.67 -8.67 -9.46
N ASP A 250 14.29 -9.88 -9.87
CA ASP A 250 13.99 -11.01 -8.98
C ASP A 250 15.24 -11.60 -8.30
N GLY A 251 16.44 -11.21 -8.74
CA GLY A 251 17.70 -11.61 -8.15
C GLY A 251 18.13 -10.78 -6.94
N LEU A 252 17.47 -9.64 -6.69
CA LEU A 252 17.83 -8.74 -5.60
C LEU A 252 17.15 -9.16 -4.28
N ALA A 253 17.97 -9.39 -3.25
CA ALA A 253 17.45 -9.67 -1.92
C ALA A 253 16.96 -8.38 -1.24
N TYR A 254 15.82 -8.48 -0.56
CA TYR A 254 15.34 -7.45 0.35
C TYR A 254 16.10 -7.48 1.68
N PRO A 255 16.24 -6.35 2.39
CA PRO A 255 16.89 -6.29 3.70
C PRO A 255 16.00 -6.80 4.84
N PHE A 256 14.99 -7.61 4.51
CA PHE A 256 14.04 -8.22 5.44
C PHE A 256 13.56 -9.56 4.86
N PRO A 257 13.13 -10.51 5.71
CA PRO A 257 12.58 -11.78 5.24
C PRO A 257 11.20 -11.65 4.60
N ASP A 258 10.85 -12.61 3.75
CA ASP A 258 9.52 -12.70 3.14
C ASP A 258 8.41 -12.84 4.19
N GLY A 259 7.23 -12.29 3.88
CA GLY A 259 6.05 -12.38 4.75
C GLY A 259 6.16 -11.58 6.05
N THR A 260 7.10 -10.62 6.14
CA THR A 260 7.31 -9.80 7.36
C THR A 260 6.76 -8.37 7.27
N LEU A 261 6.25 -7.96 6.11
CA LEU A 261 5.65 -6.66 5.86
C LEU A 261 4.14 -6.69 6.13
N ASP A 262 3.62 -5.63 6.74
CA ASP A 262 2.20 -5.42 6.99
C ASP A 262 1.55 -4.52 5.93
N VAL A 263 2.32 -3.56 5.39
CA VAL A 263 1.85 -2.58 4.40
C VAL A 263 2.90 -2.37 3.31
N ILE A 264 2.47 -2.37 2.05
CA ILE A 264 3.28 -1.97 0.89
C ILE A 264 2.61 -0.78 0.20
N LEU A 265 3.38 0.30 -0.01
CA LEU A 265 2.96 1.53 -0.66
C LEU A 265 3.61 1.62 -2.04
N LEU A 266 2.77 1.71 -3.08
CA LEU A 266 3.18 1.83 -4.48
C LEU A 266 2.59 3.11 -5.07
N VAL A 267 3.21 4.26 -4.79
CA VAL A 267 2.68 5.56 -5.23
C VAL A 267 3.27 5.97 -6.58
N PHE A 268 2.48 5.88 -7.65
CA PHE A 268 2.91 6.14 -9.04
C PHE A 268 4.02 5.23 -9.57
N VAL A 269 4.20 4.05 -8.96
CA VAL A 269 5.23 3.07 -9.35
C VAL A 269 4.77 2.22 -10.53
N LEU A 270 3.63 1.54 -10.40
CA LEU A 270 3.21 0.53 -11.38
C LEU A 270 3.04 1.09 -12.79
N SER A 271 2.63 2.35 -12.94
CA SER A 271 2.52 3.04 -14.23
C SER A 271 3.86 3.29 -14.92
N SER A 272 4.98 3.19 -14.20
CA SER A 272 6.34 3.38 -14.73
C SER A 272 7.04 2.07 -15.10
N ILE A 273 6.37 0.93 -14.89
CA ILE A 273 6.91 -0.40 -15.12
C ILE A 273 6.19 -1.03 -16.31
N HIS A 274 6.95 -1.62 -17.23
CA HIS A 274 6.35 -2.33 -18.36
C HIS A 274 5.49 -3.50 -17.82
N PRO A 275 4.26 -3.73 -18.34
CA PRO A 275 3.37 -4.77 -17.81
C PRO A 275 4.01 -6.16 -17.70
N ASP A 276 4.84 -6.54 -18.68
CA ASP A 276 5.53 -7.83 -18.69
C ASP A 276 6.57 -7.99 -17.56
N ARG A 277 7.04 -6.88 -16.98
CA ARG A 277 7.98 -6.86 -15.85
C ARG A 277 7.29 -6.68 -14.50
N ALA A 278 6.05 -6.19 -14.50
CA ALA A 278 5.26 -6.04 -13.29
C ALA A 278 4.77 -7.37 -12.70
N LEU A 279 4.88 -8.48 -13.44
CA LEU A 279 4.46 -9.83 -13.01
C LEU A 279 5.20 -10.34 -11.77
N PHE A 280 6.30 -9.69 -11.37
CA PHE A 280 7.18 -10.12 -10.29
C PHE A 280 7.10 -9.24 -9.02
N ILE A 281 6.16 -8.29 -8.99
CA ILE A 281 5.93 -7.36 -7.86
C ILE A 281 4.72 -7.84 -7.05
#